data_AF-A0A4U5LY66-F1
#
_entry.id   AF-A0A4U5LY66-F1
#
_cell.length_a   1.000
_cell.length_b   1.000
_cell.length_c   1.000
_cell.angle_alpha   90.00
_cell.angle_beta   90.00
_cell.angle_gamma   90.00
#
_symmetry.space_group_name_H-M   'P 1'
#
loop_
_entity.id
_entity.type
_entity.pdbx_description
1 polymer ?
#
loop_
_entity_poly.entity_id
_entity_poly.type
_entity_poly.pdbx_seq_one_letter_code
_entity_poly.pdbx_strand_id
1 'polypeptide(L)'
;MNSSSAFLLVLLFCLDATQGARMKSAFLKLYSSSGAALVADLIEQPEGPSPACVDKVANAIREDFANQDIDVENGIFEKMGDSRTFERMCKIFRENVQTFEGCPKREKESPSALIVLLKLVCEHYHADFKTDLECVADMEKSMTVRCQESCLDQEGEDPSKLKTLKLIEPQSSCRLAYCTLRCVANQVQECDEGNNFKAAYGDIGAAQILLGIEERTGNRANRAHQIIKSQKVPIKCRTAIQKAISTAAKVVTEKPKPARTPILSVIDV
;
A
#
# COMPACT_ATOMS: atom_id res chain seq x y z
N MET A 1 11.16 14.96 -48.36
CA MET A 1 11.23 15.07 -46.89
C MET A 1 10.00 14.34 -46.35
N ASN A 2 10.23 13.18 -45.72
CA ASN A 2 9.23 12.13 -45.53
C ASN A 2 8.39 12.35 -44.25
N SER A 3 7.15 12.78 -44.43
CA SER A 3 6.14 12.98 -43.35
C SER A 3 5.71 11.67 -42.66
N SER A 4 6.08 10.51 -43.22
CA SER A 4 5.66 9.19 -42.72
C SER A 4 6.47 8.67 -41.53
N SER A 5 7.69 9.18 -41.29
CA SER A 5 8.51 8.76 -40.13
C SER A 5 8.06 9.38 -38.80
N ALA A 6 7.44 10.57 -38.83
CA ALA A 6 6.94 11.22 -37.63
C ALA A 6 5.69 10.50 -37.07
N PHE A 7 4.83 9.98 -37.94
CA PHE A 7 3.64 9.22 -37.52
C PHE A 7 3.97 7.88 -36.87
N LEU A 8 5.03 7.20 -37.32
CA LEU A 8 5.45 5.92 -36.72
C LEU A 8 6.05 6.10 -35.32
N LEU A 9 6.80 7.19 -35.11
CA LEU A 9 7.33 7.57 -33.79
C LEU A 9 6.21 7.93 -32.81
N VAL A 10 5.21 8.72 -33.24
CA VAL A 10 4.05 9.05 -32.38
C VAL A 10 3.22 7.81 -32.03
N LEU A 11 3.04 6.87 -32.95
CA LEU A 11 2.35 5.61 -32.67
C LEU A 11 3.13 4.70 -31.70
N LEU A 12 4.46 4.64 -31.80
CA LEU A 12 5.31 3.93 -30.84
C LEU A 12 5.23 4.54 -29.43
N PHE A 13 5.27 5.87 -29.30
CA PHE A 13 5.10 6.55 -28.01
C PHE A 13 3.69 6.38 -27.42
N CYS A 14 2.65 6.36 -28.25
CA CYS A 14 1.28 6.10 -27.78
C CYS A 14 1.06 4.65 -27.34
N LEU A 15 1.72 3.68 -27.98
CA LEU A 15 1.71 2.26 -27.57
C LEU A 15 2.44 2.06 -26.23
N ASP A 16 3.57 2.72 -26.01
CA ASP A 16 4.31 2.67 -24.75
C ASP A 16 3.55 3.31 -23.58
N ALA A 17 2.90 4.45 -23.82
CA ALA A 17 2.10 5.14 -22.81
C ALA A 17 0.84 4.32 -22.41
N THR A 18 0.20 3.66 -23.38
CA THR A 18 -1.00 2.85 -23.12
C THR A 18 -0.69 1.47 -22.55
N GLN A 19 0.43 0.84 -22.92
CA GLN A 19 0.92 -0.38 -22.26
C GLN A 19 1.44 -0.07 -20.84
N GLY A 20 2.12 1.05 -20.65
CA GLY A 20 2.48 1.56 -19.34
C GLY A 20 1.26 1.73 -18.42
N ALA A 21 0.22 2.42 -18.88
CA ALA A 21 -1.02 2.62 -18.11
C ALA A 21 -1.79 1.30 -17.80
N ARG A 22 -1.79 0.32 -18.72
CA ARG A 22 -2.45 -0.97 -18.51
C ARG A 22 -1.69 -1.89 -17.55
N MET A 23 -0.36 -1.93 -17.63
CA MET A 23 0.47 -2.69 -16.69
C MET A 23 0.44 -2.07 -15.29
N LYS A 24 0.44 -0.73 -15.20
CA LYS A 24 0.18 0.02 -13.97
C LYS A 24 -1.12 -0.45 -13.31
N SER A 25 -2.26 -0.43 -14.00
CA SER A 25 -3.54 -0.91 -13.43
C SER A 25 -3.55 -2.38 -12.98
N ALA A 26 -2.66 -3.25 -13.49
CA ALA A 26 -2.66 -4.68 -13.20
C ALA A 26 -1.99 -5.02 -11.86
N PHE A 27 -0.94 -4.30 -11.49
CA PHE A 27 -0.25 -4.46 -10.21
C PHE A 27 -1.05 -3.84 -9.04
N LEU A 28 -1.57 -2.64 -9.27
CA LEU A 28 -2.29 -1.82 -8.29
C LEU A 28 -3.49 -2.53 -7.70
N LYS A 29 -4.19 -3.25 -8.58
CA LYS A 29 -5.30 -4.08 -8.18
C LYS A 29 -4.81 -5.39 -7.58
N LEU A 30 -3.63 -5.92 -7.90
CA LEU A 30 -3.25 -7.27 -7.46
C LEU A 30 -3.31 -7.42 -5.93
N TYR A 31 -2.66 -6.55 -5.16
CA TYR A 31 -2.56 -6.76 -3.71
C TYR A 31 -3.86 -6.43 -2.97
N SER A 32 -4.48 -5.29 -3.24
CA SER A 32 -5.77 -4.91 -2.66
C SER A 32 -6.89 -5.86 -3.14
N SER A 33 -6.98 -6.19 -4.43
CA SER A 33 -7.96 -7.16 -4.91
C SER A 33 -7.73 -8.57 -4.38
N SER A 34 -6.47 -8.99 -4.16
CA SER A 34 -6.19 -10.29 -3.54
C SER A 34 -6.58 -10.31 -2.07
N GLY A 35 -6.40 -9.19 -1.35
CA GLY A 35 -6.92 -9.01 0.00
C GLY A 35 -8.45 -9.07 0.05
N ALA A 36 -9.12 -8.40 -0.87
CA ALA A 36 -10.58 -8.43 -0.99
C ALA A 36 -11.11 -9.82 -1.38
N ALA A 37 -10.46 -10.47 -2.35
CA ALA A 37 -10.81 -11.81 -2.82
C ALA A 37 -10.63 -12.86 -1.71
N LEU A 38 -9.55 -12.76 -0.92
CA LEU A 38 -9.26 -13.64 0.22
C LEU A 38 -10.42 -13.76 1.20
N VAL A 39 -11.16 -12.66 1.39
CA VAL A 39 -12.22 -12.58 2.39
C VAL A 39 -13.62 -12.57 1.79
N ALA A 40 -13.74 -12.71 0.47
CA ALA A 40 -15.02 -12.71 -0.23
C ALA A 40 -16.00 -13.77 0.32
N ASP A 41 -15.46 -14.95 0.66
CA ASP A 41 -16.23 -16.09 1.20
C ASP A 41 -16.15 -16.19 2.74
N LEU A 42 -15.50 -15.23 3.40
CA LEU A 42 -15.28 -15.22 4.85
C LEU A 42 -16.23 -14.27 5.60
N ILE A 43 -17.02 -13.50 4.87
CA ILE A 43 -17.94 -12.49 5.40
C ILE A 43 -19.30 -13.17 5.62
N GLU A 44 -19.44 -13.89 6.73
CA GLU A 44 -20.73 -14.47 7.14
C GLU A 44 -21.48 -13.64 8.19
N GLN A 45 -20.96 -12.47 8.61
CA GLN A 45 -21.49 -11.76 9.77
C GLN A 45 -22.15 -10.41 9.47
N PRO A 46 -23.27 -10.09 10.15
CA PRO A 46 -24.04 -8.84 10.00
C PRO A 46 -23.22 -7.61 10.44
N GLU A 47 -23.77 -6.42 10.18
CA GLU A 47 -23.17 -5.12 10.52
C GLU A 47 -22.55 -5.14 11.92
N GLY A 48 -21.22 -4.98 11.96
CA GLY A 48 -20.47 -4.92 13.20
C GLY A 48 -20.80 -3.65 14.00
N PRO A 49 -20.23 -3.50 15.22
CA PRO A 49 -20.41 -2.30 16.04
C PRO A 49 -20.03 -1.00 15.29
N SER A 50 -20.40 0.15 15.85
CA SER A 50 -20.09 1.47 15.28
C SER A 50 -18.58 1.64 14.97
N PRO A 51 -18.21 2.52 13.99
CA PRO A 51 -16.81 2.73 13.62
C PRO A 51 -15.96 3.08 14.83
N ALA A 52 -14.85 2.36 14.98
CA ALA A 52 -13.85 2.63 16.01
C ALA A 52 -13.24 4.03 15.78
N CYS A 53 -12.60 4.62 16.79
CA CYS A 53 -11.86 5.87 16.63
C CYS A 53 -10.84 5.77 15.48
N VAL A 54 -10.11 4.66 15.40
CA VAL A 54 -9.13 4.43 14.32
C VAL A 54 -9.78 4.34 12.93
N ASP A 55 -11.00 3.80 12.82
CA ASP A 55 -11.76 3.74 11.57
C ASP A 55 -12.19 5.16 11.14
N LYS A 56 -12.62 5.99 12.10
CA LYS A 56 -13.03 7.38 11.84
C LYS A 56 -11.85 8.23 11.37
N VAL A 57 -10.68 8.10 12.01
CA VAL A 57 -9.47 8.81 11.57
C VAL A 57 -9.06 8.37 10.17
N ALA A 58 -9.12 7.06 9.88
CA ALA A 58 -8.84 6.55 8.55
C ALA A 58 -9.80 7.11 7.50
N ASN A 59 -11.10 7.19 7.82
CA ASN A 59 -12.10 7.74 6.90
C ASN A 59 -11.91 9.24 6.67
N ALA A 60 -11.55 10.02 7.69
CA ALA A 60 -11.20 11.42 7.51
C ALA A 60 -10.01 11.60 6.54
N ILE A 61 -8.98 10.76 6.68
CA ILE A 61 -7.85 10.76 5.74
C ILE A 61 -8.31 10.38 4.32
N ARG A 62 -9.18 9.37 4.17
CA ARG A 62 -9.75 8.99 2.86
C ARG A 62 -10.52 10.14 2.23
N GLU A 63 -11.31 10.87 3.01
CA GLU A 63 -12.06 12.05 2.54
C GLU A 63 -11.09 13.16 2.09
N ASP A 64 -10.05 13.45 2.87
CA ASP A 64 -9.02 14.43 2.49
C ASP A 64 -8.27 14.03 1.21
N PHE A 65 -7.98 12.73 1.05
CA PHE A 65 -7.39 12.18 -0.16
C PHE A 65 -8.31 12.31 -1.37
N ALA A 66 -9.60 11.98 -1.23
CA ALA A 66 -10.59 12.15 -2.30
C ALA A 66 -10.72 13.63 -2.71
N ASN A 67 -10.71 14.55 -1.75
CA ASN A 67 -10.77 16.00 -2.01
C ASN A 67 -9.52 16.53 -2.75
N GLN A 68 -8.39 15.82 -2.66
CA GLN A 68 -7.12 16.20 -3.28
C GLN A 68 -6.71 15.31 -4.46
N ASP A 69 -7.60 14.43 -4.92
CA ASP A 69 -7.36 13.47 -6.01
C ASP A 69 -6.13 12.56 -5.76
N ILE A 70 -5.92 12.20 -4.49
CA ILE A 70 -4.86 11.29 -4.06
C ILE A 70 -5.46 9.88 -3.95
N ASP A 71 -5.14 9.02 -4.92
CA ASP A 71 -5.52 7.62 -4.86
C ASP A 71 -4.37 6.77 -4.28
N VAL A 72 -4.47 6.44 -3.00
CA VAL A 72 -3.51 5.57 -2.28
C VAL A 72 -3.88 4.08 -2.37
N GLU A 73 -5.14 3.80 -2.73
CA GLU A 73 -5.68 2.45 -2.87
C GLU A 73 -5.20 1.85 -4.20
N ASN A 74 -5.03 2.70 -5.23
CA ASN A 74 -4.45 2.37 -6.53
C ASN A 74 -3.13 3.13 -6.78
N GLY A 75 -2.04 2.69 -6.16
CA GLY A 75 -0.70 2.97 -6.67
C GLY A 75 0.22 3.79 -5.87
N ILE A 76 0.38 3.35 -4.63
CA ILE A 76 1.27 4.02 -3.72
C ILE A 76 2.70 4.14 -4.25
N PHE A 77 3.30 3.14 -4.91
CA PHE A 77 4.67 3.28 -5.46
C PHE A 77 4.76 4.30 -6.60
N GLU A 78 3.78 4.29 -7.52
CA GLU A 78 3.70 5.32 -8.57
C GLU A 78 3.47 6.72 -8.00
N LYS A 79 2.57 6.85 -7.02
CA LYS A 79 2.25 8.11 -6.35
C LYS A 79 3.40 8.61 -5.47
N MET A 80 4.18 7.71 -4.90
CA MET A 80 5.44 8.03 -4.23
C MET A 80 6.45 8.60 -5.22
N GLY A 81 6.51 8.07 -6.44
CA GLY A 81 7.37 8.59 -7.52
C GLY A 81 7.10 10.06 -7.90
N ASP A 82 5.86 10.55 -7.74
CA ASP A 82 5.58 12.00 -7.80
C ASP A 82 5.81 12.66 -6.43
N SER A 83 6.96 13.31 -6.28
CA SER A 83 7.35 14.02 -5.05
C SER A 83 6.28 14.99 -4.54
N ARG A 84 5.49 15.64 -5.42
CA ARG A 84 4.43 16.57 -4.97
C ARG A 84 3.26 15.83 -4.36
N THR A 85 2.83 14.74 -4.99
CA THR A 85 1.73 13.91 -4.48
C THR A 85 2.14 13.21 -3.18
N PHE A 86 3.36 12.70 -3.14
CA PHE A 86 3.96 12.08 -1.95
C PHE A 86 3.98 13.03 -0.74
N GLU A 87 4.52 14.24 -0.91
CA GLU A 87 4.58 15.23 0.18
C GLU A 87 3.18 15.66 0.66
N ARG A 88 2.19 15.78 -0.25
CA ARG A 88 0.81 16.07 0.13
C ARG A 88 0.18 14.94 0.94
N MET A 89 0.32 13.71 0.47
CA MET A 89 -0.16 12.52 1.16
C MET A 89 0.40 12.46 2.59
N CYS A 90 1.71 12.66 2.72
CA CYS A 90 2.38 12.65 4.02
C CYS A 90 2.05 13.86 4.90
N LYS A 91 1.72 15.02 4.31
CA LYS A 91 1.19 16.17 5.04
C LYS A 91 -0.18 15.87 5.65
N ILE A 92 -1.13 15.37 4.85
CA ILE A 92 -2.48 15.01 5.33
C ILE A 92 -2.39 13.96 6.44
N PHE A 93 -1.51 12.96 6.27
CA PHE A 93 -1.26 11.98 7.32
C PHE A 93 -0.76 12.64 8.61
N ARG A 94 0.27 13.50 8.53
CA ARG A 94 0.82 14.23 9.69
C ARG A 94 -0.21 15.12 10.39
N GLU A 95 -1.13 15.72 9.64
CA GLU A 95 -2.22 16.54 10.19
C GLU A 95 -3.25 15.70 10.96
N ASN A 96 -3.48 14.45 10.53
CA ASN A 96 -4.46 13.55 11.14
C ASN A 96 -3.87 12.58 12.19
N VAL A 97 -2.54 12.36 12.21
CA VAL A 97 -1.92 11.34 13.09
C VAL A 97 -2.06 11.67 14.58
N GLN A 98 -2.17 12.94 14.95
CA GLN A 98 -2.40 13.33 16.35
C GLN A 98 -3.75 12.83 16.85
N THR A 99 -4.78 12.89 16.00
CA THR A 99 -6.11 12.34 16.30
C THR A 99 -6.05 10.83 16.48
N PHE A 100 -5.27 10.13 15.63
CA PHE A 100 -4.99 8.71 15.81
C PHE A 100 -4.32 8.43 17.16
N GLU A 101 -3.32 9.21 17.55
CA GLU A 101 -2.62 9.01 18.83
C GLU A 101 -3.52 9.24 20.06
N GLY A 102 -4.58 10.04 19.92
CA GLY A 102 -5.63 10.22 20.91
C GLY A 102 -6.62 9.06 21.02
N CYS A 103 -6.62 8.10 20.09
CA CYS A 103 -7.52 6.95 20.14
C CYS A 103 -7.19 5.99 21.30
N PRO A 104 -8.19 5.22 21.79
CA PRO A 104 -7.97 4.24 22.86
C PRO A 104 -6.85 3.25 22.54
N LYS A 105 -6.02 2.93 23.53
CA LYS A 105 -4.85 2.03 23.36
C LYS A 105 -5.20 0.72 22.64
N ARG A 106 -6.32 0.09 23.02
CA ARG A 106 -6.81 -1.17 22.42
C ARG A 106 -7.06 -1.04 20.92
N GLU A 107 -7.53 0.10 20.45
CA GLU A 107 -7.74 0.34 19.02
C GLU A 107 -6.43 0.63 18.29
N LYS A 108 -5.48 1.31 18.93
CA LYS A 108 -4.14 1.54 18.39
C LYS A 108 -3.32 0.25 18.21
N GLU A 109 -3.65 -0.81 18.95
CA GLU A 109 -3.07 -2.15 18.77
C GLU A 109 -3.64 -2.90 17.53
N SER A 110 -4.73 -2.42 16.95
CA SER A 110 -5.33 -2.92 15.71
C SER A 110 -5.63 -1.75 14.76
N PRO A 111 -4.60 -1.02 14.30
CA PRO A 111 -4.78 0.16 13.47
C PRO A 111 -5.42 -0.20 12.13
N SER A 112 -6.07 0.77 11.50
CA SER A 112 -6.55 0.59 10.14
C SER A 112 -5.39 0.38 9.16
N ALA A 113 -5.67 -0.34 8.09
CA ALA A 113 -4.75 -0.63 7.01
C ALA A 113 -4.14 0.65 6.42
N LEU A 114 -4.98 1.67 6.24
CA LEU A 114 -4.54 2.97 5.73
C LEU A 114 -3.53 3.63 6.67
N ILE A 115 -3.76 3.59 7.98
CA ILE A 115 -2.82 4.13 8.97
C ILE A 115 -1.51 3.33 8.99
N VAL A 116 -1.58 1.99 8.89
CA VAL A 116 -0.39 1.14 8.77
C VAL A 116 0.43 1.54 7.55
N LEU A 117 -0.24 1.64 6.40
CA LEU A 117 0.38 2.00 5.12
C LEU A 117 1.07 3.37 5.19
N LEU A 118 0.36 4.39 5.70
CA LEU A 118 0.89 5.74 5.80
C LEU A 118 2.03 5.87 6.82
N LYS A 119 2.00 5.14 7.95
CA LYS A 119 3.15 5.08 8.87
C LYS A 119 4.38 4.49 8.22
N LEU A 120 4.23 3.41 7.44
CA LEU A 120 5.36 2.81 6.72
C LEU A 120 5.93 3.78 5.69
N VAL A 121 5.06 4.40 4.89
CA VAL A 121 5.47 5.21 3.75
C VAL A 121 5.98 6.60 4.17
N CYS A 122 5.26 7.28 5.05
CA CYS A 122 5.52 8.68 5.39
C CYS A 122 6.45 8.89 6.58
N GLU A 123 6.70 7.86 7.40
CA GLU A 123 7.56 7.97 8.57
C GLU A 123 8.70 6.96 8.53
N HIS A 124 8.41 5.67 8.29
CA HIS A 124 9.45 4.64 8.39
C HIS A 124 10.45 4.67 7.23
N TYR A 125 9.94 4.65 5.99
CA TYR A 125 10.74 4.52 4.77
C TYR A 125 10.82 5.81 3.95
N HIS A 126 10.33 6.93 4.50
CA HIS A 126 10.25 8.22 3.82
C HIS A 126 11.59 8.69 3.24
N ALA A 127 12.68 8.48 4.00
CA ALA A 127 14.02 8.86 3.56
C ALA A 127 14.57 7.93 2.47
N ASP A 128 14.34 6.62 2.59
CA ASP A 128 14.82 5.63 1.63
C ASP A 128 14.20 5.88 0.25
N PHE A 129 12.89 6.16 0.20
CA PHE A 129 12.20 6.38 -1.07
C PHE A 129 12.60 7.69 -1.77
N LYS A 130 13.11 8.69 -1.06
CA LYS A 130 13.40 9.99 -1.68
C LYS A 130 14.50 9.95 -2.76
N THR A 131 15.37 8.95 -2.74
CA THR A 131 16.56 8.88 -3.61
C THR A 131 16.39 8.00 -4.85
N ASP A 132 15.70 6.85 -4.78
CA ASP A 132 15.73 5.86 -5.87
C ASP A 132 14.35 5.26 -6.22
N LEU A 133 13.26 6.00 -5.97
CA LEU A 133 11.88 5.58 -6.32
C LEU A 133 11.68 5.24 -7.80
N GLU A 134 12.38 5.93 -8.70
CA GLU A 134 12.30 5.66 -10.14
C GLU A 134 12.77 4.23 -10.47
N CYS A 135 13.87 3.79 -9.86
CA CYS A 135 14.37 2.43 -10.02
C CYS A 135 13.37 1.40 -9.48
N VAL A 136 12.83 1.64 -8.28
CA VAL A 136 11.84 0.75 -7.66
C VAL A 136 10.61 0.61 -8.56
N ALA A 137 10.10 1.72 -9.08
CA ALA A 137 8.92 1.75 -9.95
C ALA A 137 9.18 1.04 -11.30
N ASP A 138 10.36 1.22 -11.90
CA ASP A 138 10.73 0.55 -13.15
C ASP A 138 10.93 -0.96 -12.96
N MET A 139 11.56 -1.36 -11.86
CA MET A 139 11.75 -2.76 -11.51
C MET A 139 10.42 -3.46 -11.25
N GLU A 140 9.54 -2.81 -10.47
CA GLU A 140 8.16 -3.28 -10.26
C GLU A 140 7.42 -3.48 -11.57
N LYS A 141 7.45 -2.47 -12.46
CA LYS A 141 6.77 -2.51 -13.75
C LYS A 141 7.27 -3.65 -14.63
N SER A 142 8.59 -3.83 -14.71
CA SER A 142 9.21 -4.83 -15.59
C SER A 142 9.06 -6.27 -15.07
N MET A 143 9.04 -6.45 -13.75
CA MET A 143 9.08 -7.77 -13.13
C MET A 143 7.71 -8.30 -12.72
N THR A 144 6.70 -7.46 -12.49
CA THR A 144 5.39 -7.89 -11.98
C THR A 144 4.77 -9.02 -12.80
N VAL A 145 4.63 -8.85 -14.12
CA VAL A 145 3.94 -9.85 -14.97
C VAL A 145 4.70 -11.17 -14.95
N ARG A 146 6.03 -11.12 -15.08
CA ARG A 146 6.90 -12.31 -15.03
C ARG A 146 6.81 -13.02 -13.69
N CYS A 147 6.80 -12.25 -12.60
CA CYS A 147 6.63 -12.78 -11.26
C CYS A 147 5.27 -13.43 -11.08
N GLN A 148 4.19 -12.83 -11.58
CA GLN A 148 2.85 -13.44 -11.53
C GLN A 148 2.77 -14.74 -12.33
N GLU A 149 3.30 -14.76 -13.55
CA GLU A 149 3.35 -15.96 -14.41
C GLU A 149 4.12 -17.09 -13.72
N SER A 150 5.31 -16.79 -13.20
CA SER A 150 6.13 -17.77 -12.47
C SER A 150 5.46 -18.28 -11.20
N CYS A 151 4.74 -17.41 -10.47
CA CYS A 151 4.02 -17.79 -9.27
C CYS A 151 2.79 -18.67 -9.56
N LEU A 152 2.09 -18.44 -10.67
CA LEU A 152 1.00 -19.32 -11.10
C LEU A 152 1.53 -20.71 -11.48
N ASP A 153 2.62 -20.77 -12.24
CA ASP A 153 3.27 -22.03 -12.61
C ASP A 153 3.72 -22.83 -11.37
N GLN A 154 4.26 -22.15 -10.35
CA GLN A 154 4.63 -22.77 -9.07
C GLN A 154 3.44 -23.34 -8.28
N GLU A 155 2.25 -22.76 -8.41
CA GLU A 155 1.02 -23.27 -7.78
C GLU A 155 0.32 -24.32 -8.67
N GLY A 156 0.89 -24.69 -9.82
CA GLY A 156 0.31 -25.65 -10.77
C GLY A 156 -0.88 -25.10 -11.54
N GLU A 157 -1.00 -23.78 -11.61
CA GLU A 157 -2.07 -23.06 -12.28
C GLU A 157 -1.64 -22.61 -13.68
N ASP A 158 -2.57 -22.67 -14.65
CA ASP A 158 -2.29 -22.22 -16.01
C ASP A 158 -1.99 -20.70 -16.03
N PRO A 159 -0.79 -20.26 -16.46
CA PRO A 159 -0.44 -18.84 -16.56
C PRO A 159 -1.41 -18.04 -17.44
N SER A 160 -2.13 -18.67 -18.36
CA SER A 160 -3.17 -18.03 -19.18
C SER A 160 -4.33 -17.48 -18.34
N LYS A 161 -4.52 -17.97 -17.11
CA LYS A 161 -5.51 -17.49 -16.14
C LYS A 161 -5.23 -16.06 -15.64
N LEU A 162 -4.03 -15.51 -15.85
CA LEU A 162 -3.73 -14.07 -15.60
C LEU A 162 -4.69 -13.14 -16.33
N LYS A 163 -5.10 -13.48 -17.56
CA LYS A 163 -6.06 -12.69 -18.34
C LYS A 163 -7.47 -12.71 -17.75
N THR A 164 -7.71 -13.65 -16.85
CA THR A 164 -8.99 -13.90 -16.18
C THR A 164 -8.77 -13.92 -14.66
N LEU A 165 -8.17 -12.85 -14.12
CA LEU A 165 -8.06 -12.56 -12.67
C LEU A 165 -9.37 -12.72 -11.88
N LYS A 166 -10.51 -12.90 -12.56
CA LYS A 166 -11.84 -13.14 -12.00
C LYS A 166 -12.07 -14.53 -11.41
N LEU A 167 -11.11 -15.47 -11.47
CA LEU A 167 -11.35 -16.88 -11.12
C LEU A 167 -10.26 -17.51 -10.24
N ILE A 168 -9.52 -16.70 -9.48
CA ILE A 168 -8.61 -17.25 -8.47
C ILE A 168 -9.40 -17.44 -7.17
N GLU A 169 -9.49 -18.67 -6.67
CA GLU A 169 -10.08 -18.95 -5.36
C GLU A 169 -9.48 -18.02 -4.27
N PRO A 170 -10.24 -17.62 -3.24
CA PRO A 170 -9.80 -16.68 -2.21
C PRO A 170 -8.41 -16.99 -1.62
N GLN A 171 -8.15 -18.27 -1.36
CA GLN A 171 -6.88 -18.72 -0.77
C GLN A 171 -5.72 -18.62 -1.77
N SER A 172 -5.97 -18.94 -3.04
CA SER A 172 -5.00 -18.85 -4.13
C SER A 172 -4.65 -17.40 -4.47
N SER A 173 -5.59 -16.46 -4.28
CA SER A 173 -5.38 -15.02 -4.51
C SER A 173 -4.30 -14.46 -3.58
N CYS A 174 -4.38 -14.79 -2.29
CA CYS A 174 -3.36 -14.33 -1.34
C CYS A 174 -1.99 -14.99 -1.56
N ARG A 175 -1.96 -16.28 -1.91
CA ARG A 175 -0.70 -16.97 -2.25
C ARG A 175 -0.02 -16.33 -3.45
N LEU A 176 -0.78 -16.05 -4.51
CA LEU A 176 -0.28 -15.36 -5.69
C LEU A 176 0.24 -13.96 -5.36
N ALA A 177 -0.53 -13.17 -4.59
CA ALA A 177 -0.10 -11.85 -4.13
C ALA A 177 1.21 -11.92 -3.34
N TYR A 178 1.30 -12.81 -2.35
CA TYR A 178 2.49 -12.98 -1.53
C TYR A 178 3.70 -13.45 -2.37
N CYS A 179 3.50 -14.42 -3.27
CA CYS A 179 4.55 -14.92 -4.14
C CYS A 179 5.07 -13.81 -5.07
N THR A 180 4.16 -13.06 -5.69
CA THR A 180 4.49 -11.93 -6.57
C THR A 180 5.24 -10.84 -5.80
N LEU A 181 4.74 -10.47 -4.61
CA LEU A 181 5.38 -9.51 -3.72
C LEU A 181 6.82 -9.90 -3.38
N ARG A 182 7.05 -11.16 -3.01
CA ARG A 182 8.39 -11.65 -2.68
C ARG A 182 9.30 -11.67 -3.91
N CYS A 183 8.77 -12.05 -5.06
CA CYS A 183 9.52 -12.08 -6.31
C CYS A 183 9.98 -10.67 -6.69
N VAL A 184 9.07 -9.69 -6.73
CA VAL A 184 9.42 -8.30 -7.08
C VAL A 184 10.32 -7.66 -6.01
N ALA A 185 10.07 -7.88 -4.72
CA ALA A 185 10.92 -7.36 -3.65
C ALA A 185 12.39 -7.84 -3.77
N ASN A 186 12.61 -9.07 -4.26
CA ASN A 186 13.96 -9.58 -4.52
C ASN A 186 14.63 -8.94 -5.74
N GLN A 187 13.87 -8.33 -6.65
CA GLN A 187 14.43 -7.60 -7.80
C GLN A 187 14.67 -6.14 -7.43
N VAL A 188 13.74 -5.54 -6.68
CA VAL A 188 13.85 -4.17 -6.16
C VAL A 188 15.08 -3.98 -5.26
N GLN A 189 15.58 -5.04 -4.63
CA GLN A 189 16.84 -5.00 -3.87
C GLN A 189 18.07 -4.63 -4.73
N GLU A 190 17.96 -4.65 -6.06
CA GLU A 190 19.04 -4.21 -6.96
C GLU A 190 19.09 -2.67 -7.08
N CYS A 191 18.07 -1.97 -6.59
CA CYS A 191 17.98 -0.52 -6.58
C CYS A 191 18.70 0.15 -5.40
N ASP A 192 19.03 -0.60 -4.34
CA ASP A 192 19.89 -0.13 -3.25
C ASP A 192 21.04 -1.10 -2.99
N GLU A 193 22.17 -0.57 -2.51
CA GLU A 193 23.26 -1.41 -1.99
C GLU A 193 22.87 -2.09 -0.64
N GLY A 194 21.68 -1.77 -0.11
CA GLY A 194 21.12 -2.26 1.15
C GLY A 194 20.02 -3.31 0.97
N ASN A 195 19.38 -3.69 2.09
CA ASN A 195 18.16 -4.49 2.09
C ASN A 195 16.91 -3.62 2.38
N ASN A 196 17.05 -2.29 2.28
CA ASN A 196 16.03 -1.36 2.73
C ASN A 196 14.85 -1.36 1.77
N PHE A 197 15.08 -1.28 0.46
CA PHE A 197 13.97 -1.31 -0.50
C PHE A 197 13.26 -2.64 -0.54
N LYS A 198 13.97 -3.75 -0.40
CA LYS A 198 13.37 -5.07 -0.25
C LYS A 198 12.40 -5.13 0.94
N ALA A 199 12.85 -4.63 2.09
CA ALA A 199 12.04 -4.62 3.31
C ALA A 199 10.84 -3.66 3.17
N ALA A 200 11.07 -2.46 2.63
CA ALA A 200 10.07 -1.45 2.41
C ALA A 200 8.98 -1.92 1.45
N TYR A 201 9.40 -2.47 0.30
CA TYR A 201 8.49 -3.02 -0.70
C TYR A 201 7.64 -4.15 -0.13
N GLY A 202 8.25 -5.08 0.59
CA GLY A 202 7.56 -6.19 1.24
C GLY A 202 6.54 -5.74 2.29
N ASP A 203 6.89 -4.79 3.15
CA ASP A 203 6.00 -4.29 4.20
C ASP A 203 4.83 -3.47 3.62
N ILE A 204 5.10 -2.61 2.62
CA ILE A 204 4.08 -1.81 1.94
C ILE A 204 3.11 -2.70 1.17
N GLY A 205 3.60 -3.66 0.38
CA GLY A 205 2.72 -4.59 -0.34
C GLY A 205 1.86 -5.43 0.60
N ALA A 206 2.40 -5.85 1.76
CA ALA A 206 1.61 -6.53 2.78
C ALA A 206 0.54 -5.62 3.42
N ALA A 207 0.84 -4.33 3.62
CA ALA A 207 -0.15 -3.34 4.06
C ALA A 207 -1.25 -3.09 3.00
N GLN A 208 -0.93 -3.18 1.70
CA GLN A 208 -1.94 -3.11 0.64
C GLN A 208 -2.85 -4.35 0.59
N ILE A 209 -2.32 -5.55 0.90
CA ILE A 209 -3.17 -6.75 1.07
C ILE A 209 -4.13 -6.52 2.26
N LEU A 210 -3.63 -5.97 3.36
CA LEU A 210 -4.46 -5.61 4.52
C LEU A 210 -5.54 -4.58 4.16
N LEU A 211 -5.22 -3.60 3.33
CA LEU A 211 -6.16 -2.58 2.85
C LEU A 211 -7.33 -3.20 2.10
N GLY A 212 -7.05 -4.12 1.17
CA GLY A 212 -8.09 -4.86 0.45
C GLY A 212 -8.98 -5.72 1.35
N ILE A 213 -8.41 -6.35 2.39
CA ILE A 213 -9.19 -7.06 3.41
C ILE A 213 -10.11 -6.08 4.14
N GLU A 214 -9.59 -4.93 4.55
CA GLU A 214 -10.32 -3.93 5.32
C GLU A 214 -11.48 -3.33 4.52
N GLU A 215 -11.23 -2.93 3.27
CA GLU A 215 -12.25 -2.42 2.33
C GLU A 215 -13.40 -3.41 2.18
N ARG A 216 -13.07 -4.69 1.95
CA ARG A 216 -14.07 -5.74 1.79
C ARG A 216 -14.88 -5.99 3.07
N THR A 217 -14.33 -5.63 4.23
CA THR A 217 -15.02 -5.67 5.52
C THR A 217 -15.71 -4.36 5.91
N GLY A 218 -15.86 -3.41 4.98
CA GLY A 218 -16.53 -2.13 5.20
C GLY A 218 -15.67 -1.10 5.91
N ASN A 219 -14.37 -1.08 5.62
CA ASN A 219 -13.40 -0.16 6.22
C ASN A 219 -13.31 -0.28 7.76
N ARG A 220 -13.40 -1.51 8.28
CA ARG A 220 -13.40 -1.79 9.73
C ARG A 220 -12.13 -2.53 10.15
N ALA A 221 -11.20 -1.82 10.79
CA ALA A 221 -9.91 -2.35 11.19
C ALA A 221 -10.06 -3.60 12.08
N ASN A 222 -10.88 -3.53 13.12
CA ASN A 222 -11.08 -4.66 14.04
C ASN A 222 -11.54 -5.94 13.33
N ARG A 223 -12.41 -5.82 12.31
CA ARG A 223 -12.91 -6.96 11.55
C ARG A 223 -11.83 -7.53 10.64
N ALA A 224 -11.08 -6.68 9.94
CA ALA A 224 -9.92 -7.09 9.16
C ALA A 224 -8.91 -7.87 10.03
N HIS A 225 -8.57 -7.33 11.21
CA HIS A 225 -7.64 -7.96 12.16
C HIS A 225 -8.14 -9.30 12.71
N GLN A 226 -9.46 -9.46 12.91
CA GLN A 226 -10.04 -10.76 13.27
C GLN A 226 -9.90 -11.78 12.15
N ILE A 227 -10.15 -11.39 10.90
CA ILE A 227 -10.02 -12.30 9.75
C ILE A 227 -8.56 -12.74 9.56
N ILE A 228 -7.61 -11.81 9.68
CA ILE A 228 -6.17 -12.13 9.62
C ILE A 228 -5.76 -13.15 10.68
N LYS A 229 -6.33 -13.06 11.88
CA LYS A 229 -6.06 -14.01 12.98
C LYS A 229 -6.70 -15.37 12.75
N SER A 230 -7.63 -15.50 11.80
CA SER A 230 -8.25 -16.79 11.49
C SER A 230 -7.27 -17.76 10.83
N GLN A 231 -7.56 -19.06 10.94
CA GLN A 231 -6.81 -20.11 10.24
C GLN A 231 -7.11 -20.15 8.74
N LYS A 232 -8.13 -19.42 8.27
CA LYS A 232 -8.55 -19.39 6.86
C LYS A 232 -7.62 -18.55 5.99
N VAL A 233 -6.84 -17.64 6.58
CA VAL A 233 -5.81 -16.86 5.87
C VAL A 233 -4.51 -17.68 5.81
N PRO A 234 -3.90 -17.89 4.62
CA PRO A 234 -2.63 -18.59 4.49
C PRO A 234 -1.55 -18.02 5.41
N ILE A 235 -0.81 -18.90 6.08
CA ILE A 235 0.15 -18.51 7.12
C ILE A 235 1.19 -17.50 6.63
N LYS A 236 1.71 -17.66 5.41
CA LYS A 236 2.69 -16.74 4.81
C LYS A 236 2.14 -15.32 4.66
N CYS A 237 0.90 -15.19 4.17
CA CYS A 237 0.21 -13.91 4.09
C CYS A 237 -0.01 -13.30 5.48
N ARG A 238 -0.55 -14.09 6.42
CA ARG A 238 -0.79 -13.65 7.79
C ARG A 238 0.49 -13.11 8.43
N THR A 239 1.60 -13.84 8.31
CA THR A 239 2.89 -13.43 8.85
C THR A 239 3.41 -12.15 8.20
N ALA A 240 3.29 -12.00 6.88
CA ALA A 240 3.70 -10.77 6.18
C ALA A 240 2.89 -9.55 6.65
N ILE A 241 1.57 -9.68 6.72
CA ILE A 241 0.67 -8.60 7.17
C ILE A 241 0.97 -8.24 8.64
N GLN A 242 1.12 -9.25 9.51
CA GLN A 242 1.46 -9.03 10.92
C GLN A 242 2.84 -8.37 11.10
N LYS A 243 3.81 -8.72 10.26
CA LYS A 243 5.12 -8.06 10.23
C LYS A 243 4.95 -6.58 9.87
N ALA A 244 4.23 -6.26 8.79
CA ALA A 244 4.00 -4.87 8.38
C ALA A 244 3.29 -4.04 9.47
N ILE A 245 2.26 -4.61 10.13
CA ILE A 245 1.61 -3.97 11.28
C ILE A 245 2.62 -3.73 12.41
N SER A 246 3.45 -4.71 12.74
CA SER A 246 4.46 -4.59 13.80
C SER A 246 5.52 -3.55 13.46
N THR A 247 5.98 -3.51 12.22
CA THR A 247 6.90 -2.48 11.72
C THR A 247 6.28 -1.09 11.92
N ALA A 248 5.05 -0.87 11.43
CA ALA A 248 4.34 0.40 11.58
C ALA A 248 4.11 0.79 13.05
N ALA A 249 3.83 -0.17 13.93
CA ALA A 249 3.62 0.07 15.36
C ALA A 249 4.89 0.51 16.11
N LYS A 250 6.08 0.15 15.61
CA LYS A 250 7.37 0.58 16.18
C LYS A 250 7.73 2.02 15.79
N VAL A 251 7.06 2.58 14.80
CA VAL A 251 7.28 3.96 14.38
C VAL A 251 6.67 4.89 15.43
N VAL A 252 7.56 5.52 16.20
CA VAL A 252 7.20 6.58 17.13
C VAL A 252 7.05 7.86 16.32
N THR A 253 5.83 8.37 16.24
CA THR A 253 5.55 9.70 15.68
C THR A 253 6.34 10.72 16.51
N GLU A 254 7.33 11.40 15.91
CA GLU A 254 7.99 12.50 16.60
C GLU A 254 6.93 13.55 16.92
N LYS A 255 6.70 13.81 18.21
CA LYS A 255 5.84 14.92 18.61
C LYS A 255 6.41 16.19 17.97
N PRO A 256 5.61 17.00 17.25
CA PRO A 256 6.06 18.32 16.87
C PRO A 256 6.44 19.04 18.18
N LYS A 257 7.71 19.44 18.29
CA LYS A 257 8.17 20.23 19.42
C LYS A 257 7.24 21.44 19.50
N PRO A 258 6.63 21.74 20.66
CA PRO A 258 5.85 22.96 20.80
C PRO A 258 6.78 24.11 20.40
N ALA A 259 6.35 24.90 19.42
CA ALA A 259 7.02 26.13 19.05
C ALA A 259 7.19 26.91 20.35
N ARG A 260 8.44 27.11 20.79
CA ARG A 260 8.71 27.96 21.95
C ARG A 260 8.17 29.33 21.58
N THR A 261 7.03 29.71 22.13
CA THR A 261 6.61 31.10 22.17
C THR A 261 7.77 31.87 22.78
N PRO A 262 8.35 32.85 22.09
CA PRO A 262 9.35 33.69 22.70
C PRO A 262 8.68 34.36 23.91
N ILE A 263 9.20 34.05 25.09
CA ILE A 263 8.87 34.78 26.31
C ILE A 263 9.37 36.19 26.04
N LEU A 264 8.46 37.10 25.71
CA LEU A 264 8.69 38.53 25.81
C LEU A 264 8.98 38.79 27.29
N SER A 265 10.27 38.88 27.62
CA SER A 265 10.72 39.45 28.87
C SER A 265 10.19 40.88 28.92
N VAL A 266 9.14 41.09 29.70
CA VAL A 266 8.77 42.41 30.19
C VAL A 266 9.97 42.87 31.01
N ILE A 267 10.75 43.79 30.44
CA ILE A 267 11.71 44.58 31.19
C ILE A 267 10.88 45.74 31.74
N ASP A 268 10.55 45.68 33.03
CA ASP A 268 10.15 46.87 33.78
C ASP A 268 11.40 47.72 34.02
N VAL A 269 11.42 48.94 33.46
CA VAL A 269 12.29 50.06 33.88
C VAL A 269 11.41 51.26 34.17
#